data_AF-A0A0K8Q5I6-F1
#
_entry.id   AF-A0A0K8Q5I6-F1
#
_cell.length_a   1.000
_cell.length_b   1.000
_cell.length_c   1.000
_cell.angle_alpha   90.00
_cell.angle_beta   90.00
_cell.angle_gamma   90.00
#
_symmetry.space_group_name_H-M   'P 1'
#
loop_
_entity.id
_entity.type
_entity.pdbx_description
1 polymer ?
#
loop_
_entity_poly.entity_id
_entity_poly.type
_entity_poly.pdbx_seq_one_letter_code
_entity_poly.pdbx_strand_id
1 'polypeptide(L)'
;MDLKTQWNRLDPATRGWLMDHPGCMILPRTISARVAKVIDEPVLLDQHGAIQLSEEDVTFIRGRAHSASAAAGAQRFFDAVQLDRSASLEREKSGHR
;
A
#
# COMPACT_ATOMS: atom_id res chain seq x y z
N MET A 1 5.52 18.84 7.49
CA MET A 1 5.15 17.44 7.77
C MET A 1 5.91 16.56 6.79
N ASP A 2 6.68 15.61 7.29
CA ASP A 2 7.37 14.61 6.46
C ASP A 2 6.70 13.25 6.67
N LEU A 3 5.79 12.86 5.77
CA LEU A 3 5.05 11.60 5.92
C LEU A 3 5.97 10.38 5.82
N LYS A 4 7.09 10.52 5.09
CA LYS A 4 8.07 9.45 4.85
C LYS A 4 8.73 8.96 6.14
N THR A 5 9.19 9.87 6.99
CA THR A 5 9.82 9.55 8.29
C THR A 5 8.82 8.96 9.27
N GLN A 6 7.58 9.42 9.27
CA GLN A 6 6.56 8.97 10.22
C GLN A 6 5.79 7.73 9.74
N TRP A 7 5.98 7.30 8.48
CA TRP A 7 5.21 6.22 7.88
C TRP A 7 5.17 4.94 8.73
N ASN A 8 6.30 4.53 9.29
CA ASN A 8 6.37 3.28 10.06
C ASN A 8 5.65 3.37 11.41
N ARG A 9 5.39 4.58 11.89
CA ARG A 9 4.64 4.83 13.13
C ARG A 9 3.12 4.87 12.87
N LEU A 10 2.68 4.97 11.61
CA LEU A 10 1.27 4.93 11.26
C LEU A 10 0.70 3.52 11.48
N ASP A 11 -0.52 3.48 12.01
CA ASP A 11 -1.31 2.25 12.12
C ASP A 11 -1.48 1.59 10.73
N PRO A 12 -1.49 0.24 10.64
CA PRO A 12 -1.65 -0.48 9.38
C PRO A 12 -2.90 -0.07 8.59
N ALA A 13 -4.02 0.24 9.25
CA ALA A 13 -5.24 0.64 8.57
C ALA A 13 -5.08 2.01 7.88
N THR A 14 -4.40 2.95 8.53
CA THR A 14 -4.09 4.26 7.95
C THR A 14 -3.16 4.13 6.75
N ARG A 15 -2.11 3.30 6.86
CA ARG A 15 -1.20 3.00 5.74
C ARG A 15 -1.94 2.35 4.58
N GLY A 16 -2.81 1.37 4.85
CA GLY A 16 -3.63 0.71 3.83
C GLY A 16 -4.54 1.69 3.11
N TRP A 17 -5.21 2.58 3.83
CA TRP A 17 -6.05 3.60 3.23
C TRP A 17 -5.28 4.55 2.29
N LEU A 18 -4.09 5.01 2.72
CA LEU A 18 -3.22 5.86 1.89
C LEU A 18 -2.77 5.14 0.60
N MET A 19 -2.44 3.86 0.71
CA MET A 19 -2.01 3.04 -0.43
C MET A 19 -3.14 2.78 -1.43
N ASP A 20 -4.38 2.69 -0.96
CA ASP A 20 -5.59 2.55 -1.77
C ASP A 20 -5.96 3.87 -2.48
N HIS A 21 -5.62 5.01 -1.87
CA HIS A 21 -5.90 6.36 -2.39
C HIS A 21 -4.61 7.16 -2.69
N PRO A 22 -3.70 6.68 -3.56
CA PRO A 22 -2.37 7.26 -3.71
C PRO A 22 -2.35 8.62 -4.43
N GLY A 23 -3.48 9.03 -5.02
CA GLY A 23 -3.63 10.37 -5.61
C GLY A 23 -4.24 11.40 -4.65
N CYS A 24 -4.55 11.02 -3.42
CA CYS A 24 -5.21 11.91 -2.47
C CYS A 24 -4.26 13.04 -2.04
N MET A 25 -4.65 14.29 -2.29
CA MET A 25 -3.91 15.49 -1.84
C MET A 25 -4.45 16.06 -0.53
N ILE A 26 -5.71 15.79 -0.19
CA ILE A 26 -6.39 16.32 0.98
C ILE A 26 -6.97 15.17 1.78
N LEU A 27 -6.42 14.91 2.97
CA LEU A 27 -6.86 13.82 3.81
C LEU A 27 -8.20 14.13 4.48
N PRO A 28 -9.19 13.22 4.41
CA PRO A 28 -10.41 13.36 5.17
C PRO A 28 -10.12 13.46 6.67
N ARG A 29 -10.91 14.26 7.40
CA ARG A 29 -10.75 14.54 8.84
C ARG A 29 -10.47 13.30 9.70
N THR A 30 -11.13 12.18 9.40
CA THR A 30 -10.94 10.91 10.12
C THR A 30 -9.53 10.34 9.95
N ILE A 31 -8.98 10.39 8.73
CA ILE A 31 -7.62 9.95 8.43
C ILE A 31 -6.63 10.96 8.98
N SER A 32 -6.94 12.25 8.84
CA SER A 32 -6.14 13.35 9.40
C SER A 32 -5.92 13.19 10.90
N ALA A 33 -6.96 12.91 11.67
CA ALA A 33 -6.86 12.69 13.11
C ALA A 33 -5.96 11.48 13.47
N ARG A 34 -5.97 10.43 12.64
CA ARG A 34 -5.10 9.25 12.83
C ARG A 34 -3.64 9.57 12.53
N VAL A 35 -3.40 10.35 11.49
CA VAL A 35 -2.05 10.80 11.10
C VAL A 35 -1.50 11.78 12.14
N ALA A 36 -2.28 12.77 12.55
CA ALA A 36 -1.89 13.78 13.55
C ALA A 36 -1.58 13.19 14.93
N LYS A 37 -2.15 12.04 15.31
CA LYS A 37 -1.78 11.33 16.55
C LYS A 37 -0.34 10.80 16.56
N VAL A 38 0.24 10.61 15.39
CA VAL A 38 1.55 9.96 15.21
C VAL A 38 2.63 10.99 14.92
N ILE A 39 2.25 12.09 14.29
CA ILE A 39 3.14 13.18 13.94
C ILE A 39 3.25 14.10 15.14
N ASP A 40 4.45 14.15 15.73
CA ASP A 40 4.76 14.98 16.91
C ASP A 40 4.85 16.48 16.56
N GLU A 41 4.89 16.80 15.26
CA GLU A 41 4.94 18.18 14.77
C GLU A 41 3.55 18.77 14.53
N PRO A 42 3.39 20.10 14.61
CA PRO A 42 2.15 20.77 14.25
C PRO A 42 1.81 20.48 12.79
N VAL A 43 0.83 19.61 12.60
CA VAL A 43 0.29 19.33 11.27
C VAL A 43 -0.55 20.51 10.82
N LEU A 44 -0.27 21.03 9.62
CA LEU A 44 -1.07 22.09 9.04
C LEU A 44 -2.44 21.51 8.69
N LEU A 45 -3.43 21.85 9.52
CA LEU A 45 -4.83 21.52 9.32
C LEU A 45 -5.52 22.68 8.61
N ASP A 46 -6.35 22.38 7.61
CA ASP A 46 -7.23 23.39 7.02
C ASP A 46 -8.38 23.74 8.00
N GLN A 47 -9.21 24.72 7.61
CA GLN A 47 -10.38 25.16 8.38
C GLN A 47 -11.37 24.03 8.76
N HIS A 48 -11.36 22.90 8.05
CA HIS A 48 -12.20 21.73 8.32
C HIS A 48 -11.49 20.61 9.11
N GLY A 49 -10.19 20.74 9.38
CA GLY A 49 -9.38 19.71 10.04
C GLY A 49 -8.89 18.61 9.09
N ALA A 50 -8.84 18.86 7.79
CA ALA A 50 -8.14 18.05 6.81
C ALA A 50 -6.64 18.39 6.81
N ILE A 51 -5.80 17.41 6.49
CA ILE A 51 -4.37 17.62 6.26
C ILE A 51 -4.18 17.75 4.76
N GLN A 52 -3.51 18.83 4.35
CA GLN A 52 -3.03 18.93 2.99
C GLN A 52 -1.67 18.23 2.88
N LEU A 53 -1.59 17.22 2.01
CA LEU A 53 -0.35 16.54 1.70
C LEU A 53 0.48 17.38 0.73
N SER A 54 1.80 17.36 0.93
CA SER A 54 2.73 17.93 -0.03
C SER A 54 2.83 17.04 -1.28
N GLU A 55 3.28 17.60 -2.40
CA GLU A 55 3.55 16.81 -3.61
C GLU A 55 4.57 15.69 -3.37
N GLU A 56 5.52 15.91 -2.45
CA GLU A 56 6.51 14.92 -2.03
C GLU A 56 5.86 13.75 -1.29
N ASP A 57 4.93 14.03 -0.37
CA ASP A 57 4.19 13.00 0.35
C ASP A 57 3.32 12.18 -0.61
N VAL A 58 2.63 12.83 -1.55
CA VAL A 58 1.82 12.15 -2.58
C VAL A 58 2.69 11.27 -3.47
N THR A 59 3.84 11.77 -3.91
CA THR A 59 4.80 11.01 -4.72
C THR A 59 5.32 9.78 -3.96
N PHE A 60 5.61 9.95 -2.67
CA PHE A 60 6.02 8.84 -1.82
C PHE A 60 4.93 7.77 -1.68
N ILE A 61 3.68 8.16 -1.42
CA ILE A 61 2.55 7.23 -1.32
C ILE A 61 2.37 6.48 -2.65
N ARG A 62 2.41 7.19 -3.79
CA ARG A 62 2.32 6.58 -5.14
C ARG A 62 3.42 5.55 -5.37
N GLY A 63 4.66 5.89 -5.07
CA GLY A 63 5.79 4.96 -5.21
C GLY A 63 5.55 3.68 -4.42
N ARG A 64 5.02 3.81 -3.20
CA ARG A 64 4.77 2.68 -2.31
C ARG A 64 3.58 1.82 -2.76
N ALA A 65 2.50 2.44 -3.23
CA ALA A 65 1.35 1.74 -3.80
C ALA A 65 1.75 0.97 -5.08
N HIS A 66 2.58 1.59 -5.92
CA HIS A 66 3.11 0.95 -7.11
C HIS A 66 4.02 -0.24 -6.78
N SER A 67 4.93 -0.10 -5.81
CA SER A 67 5.77 -1.21 -5.35
C SER A 67 4.95 -2.37 -4.78
N ALA A 68 3.89 -2.08 -4.00
CA ALA A 68 3.00 -3.10 -3.45
C ALA A 68 2.25 -3.86 -4.57
N SER A 69 1.78 -3.14 -5.59
CA SER A 69 1.15 -3.74 -6.77
C SER A 69 2.12 -4.62 -7.57
N ALA A 70 3.35 -4.13 -7.80
CA ALA A 70 4.39 -4.89 -8.49
C ALA A 70 4.76 -6.18 -7.73
N ALA A 71 4.88 -6.11 -6.40
CA ALA A 71 5.13 -7.28 -5.55
C ALA A 71 3.97 -8.30 -5.62
N ALA A 72 2.72 -7.82 -5.57
CA ALA A 72 1.54 -8.67 -5.73
C ALA A 72 1.48 -9.33 -7.11
N GLY A 73 1.81 -8.59 -8.17
CA GLY A 73 1.90 -9.11 -9.53
C GLY A 73 2.98 -10.18 -9.68
N ALA A 74 4.17 -9.94 -9.13
CA ALA A 74 5.26 -10.91 -9.10
C ALA A 74 4.86 -12.18 -8.35
N GLN A 75 4.23 -12.04 -7.17
CA GLN A 75 3.75 -13.19 -6.40
C GLN A 75 2.73 -14.03 -7.18
N ARG A 76 1.77 -13.39 -7.85
CA ARG A 76 0.78 -14.08 -8.69
C ARG A 76 1.42 -14.79 -9.88
N PHE A 77 2.44 -14.16 -10.48
CA PHE A 77 3.21 -14.80 -11.55
C PHE A 77 3.93 -16.06 -11.06
N PHE A 78 4.63 -15.99 -9.91
CA PHE A 78 5.31 -17.16 -9.35
C PHE A 78 4.34 -18.29 -8.97
N ASP A 79 3.20 -17.96 -8.37
CA ASP A 79 2.15 -18.94 -8.04
C ASP A 79 1.63 -19.68 -9.27
N ALA A 80 1.33 -18.95 -10.34
CA ALA A 80 0.84 -19.53 -11.59
C ALA A 80 1.83 -20.52 -12.23
N VAL A 81 3.14 -20.23 -12.17
CA VAL A 81 4.19 -21.11 -12.71
C VAL A 81 4.39 -22.38 -11.88
N GLN A 82 4.16 -22.33 -10.56
CA GLN A 82 4.25 -23.51 -9.69
C GLN A 82 3.04 -24.44 -9.88
N LEU A 83 1.84 -23.87 -10.03
CA LEU A 83 0.60 -24.65 -10.25
C LEU A 83 0.66 -25.47 -11.55
N ASP A 84 1.24 -24.90 -12.62
CA ASP A 84 1.45 -25.55 -13.91
C ASP A 84 2.41 -26.77 -13.82
N ARG A 85 3.46 -26.64 -13.00
CA ARG A 85 4.44 -27.72 -12.80
C ARG A 85 3.87 -28.89 -12.00
N SER A 86 3.00 -28.63 -11.03
CA SER A 86 2.33 -29.68 -10.25
C SER A 86 1.28 -30.45 -11.05
N ALA A 87 0.61 -29.80 -12.01
CA ALA A 87 -0.36 -30.45 -12.90
C ALA A 87 0.28 -31.40 -13.94
N SER A 88 1.57 -31.19 -14.25
CA SER A 88 2.29 -31.99 -15.25
C SER A 88 2.80 -33.33 -14.71
N LEU A 89 3.04 -33.47 -13.40
CA LEU A 89 3.50 -34.75 -12.80
C LEU A 89 2.37 -35.78 -12.62
N GLU A 90 1.10 -35.37 -12.53
CA GLU A 90 -0.03 -36.29 -12.34
C GLU A 90 -0.48 -36.97 -13.64
N ARG A 91 -0.06 -36.47 -14.81
CA ARG A 91 -0.37 -37.09 -16.12
C ARG A 91 0.57 -38.24 -16.50
N GLU A 92 1.73 -38.37 -15.85
CA GLU A 92 2.74 -39.37 -16.25
C GLU A 92 2.56 -40.73 -15.55
N LYS A 93 1.72 -40.83 -14.50
CA LYS A 93 1.42 -42.12 -13.82
C LYS A 93 0.25 -42.91 -14.39
N SER A 94 -0.54 -42.36 -15.31
CA SER A 94 -1.75 -43.01 -15.87
C SER A 94 -1.54 -43.49 -17.31
N GLY A 95 -0.42 -44.15 -17.57
CA GLY A 95 -0.06 -44.67 -18.89
C GLY A 95 0.59 -46.06 -18.81
N HIS A 96 0.00 -46.99 -18.06
CA HIS A 96 0.37 -48.40 -18.15
C HIS A 96 -0.89 -49.27 -18.10
N ARG A 97 -1.40 -49.62 -19.28
CA ARG A 97 -2.26 -50.78 -19.52
C ARG A 97 -1.95 -51.37 -20.87
#